data_AF-A0A943DJD2-F1
#
_entry.id   AF-A0A943DJD2-F1
#
_cell.length_a   1.000
_cell.length_b   1.000
_cell.length_c   1.000
_cell.angle_alpha   90.00
_cell.angle_beta   90.00
_cell.angle_gamma   90.00
#
_symmetry.space_group_name_H-M   'P 1'
#
loop_
_entity.id
_entity.type
_entity.pdbx_description
1 polymer ?
#
loop_
_entity_poly.entity_id
_entity_poly.type
_entity_poly.pdbx_seq_one_letter_code
_entity_poly.pdbx_strand_id
1 'polypeptide(L)'
;MQLTERIKNCNGCGACVVACKYVCVKMEEADGLLRPYINENGCSKCNACMLYCPLYNTVELPDFEEFFEADVNVRNRDMAPVYRATMRSVKEGKHTEFVGTLCQIAALKSLRGDKLAHNLALFPVYCDEEQRSSNTACAACIFYK
;
A
#
# COMPACT_ATOMS: atom_id res chain seq x y z
N MET A 1 -10.17 15.48 9.47
CA MET A 1 -10.99 14.50 8.73
C MET A 1 -10.10 13.31 8.47
N GLN A 2 -10.42 12.17 9.09
CA GLN A 2 -9.60 10.96 8.95
C GLN A 2 -9.77 10.36 7.54
N LEU A 3 -8.74 9.69 7.01
CA LEU A 3 -8.80 9.05 5.69
C LEU A 3 -9.90 7.99 5.61
N THR A 4 -10.08 7.23 6.69
CA THR A 4 -11.00 6.09 6.78
C THR A 4 -12.47 6.49 6.70
N GLU A 5 -12.81 7.77 6.95
CA GLU A 5 -14.16 8.29 6.72
C GLU A 5 -14.54 8.27 5.22
N ARG A 6 -13.55 8.43 4.33
CA ARG A 6 -13.74 8.37 2.87
C ARG A 6 -13.37 7.01 2.28
N ILE A 7 -12.37 6.34 2.86
CA ILE A 7 -11.87 5.04 2.41
C ILE A 7 -12.29 3.97 3.42
N LYS A 8 -13.58 3.62 3.38
CA LYS A 8 -14.18 2.66 4.32
C LYS A 8 -13.49 1.30 4.28
N ASN A 9 -13.12 0.83 3.08
CA ASN A 9 -12.46 -0.46 2.88
C ASN A 9 -10.93 -0.32 2.83
N CYS A 10 -10.35 0.48 3.73
CA CYS A 10 -8.90 0.63 3.82
C CYS A 10 -8.23 -0.73 4.06
N ASN A 11 -7.31 -1.13 3.20
CA ASN A 11 -6.57 -2.41 3.31
C ASN A 11 -5.24 -2.28 4.08
N GLY A 12 -4.92 -1.10 4.61
CA GLY A 12 -3.71 -0.90 5.43
C GLY A 12 -2.40 -0.82 4.66
N CYS A 13 -2.40 -0.65 3.33
CA CYS A 13 -1.18 -0.67 2.52
C CYS A 13 -0.11 0.39 2.88
N GLY A 14 -0.43 1.43 3.65
CA GLY A 14 0.54 2.42 4.14
C GLY A 14 1.00 3.49 3.14
N ALA A 15 0.43 3.55 1.92
CA ALA A 15 0.79 4.56 0.91
C ALA A 15 0.67 6.00 1.44
N CYS A 16 -0.38 6.26 2.22
CA CYS A 16 -0.65 7.57 2.81
C CYS A 16 0.45 8.06 3.76
N VAL A 17 1.17 7.15 4.44
CA VAL A 17 2.31 7.48 5.31
C VAL A 17 3.49 8.00 4.48
N VAL A 18 3.73 7.39 3.32
CA VAL A 18 4.81 7.81 2.41
C VAL A 18 4.44 9.12 1.71
N ALA A 19 3.18 9.26 1.29
CA ALA A 19 2.68 10.44 0.61
C ALA A 19 2.66 11.71 1.49
N CYS A 20 2.53 11.56 2.81
CA CYS A 20 2.44 12.71 3.72
C CYS A 20 3.82 13.36 3.95
N LYS A 21 4.12 14.44 3.22
CA LYS A 21 5.36 15.23 3.41
C LYS A 21 5.49 15.90 4.79
N TYR A 22 4.39 16.01 5.53
CA TYR A 22 4.35 16.59 6.88
C TYR A 22 4.43 15.53 7.99
N VAL A 23 4.53 14.24 7.62
CA VAL A 23 4.66 13.13 8.58
C VAL A 23 3.52 13.08 9.61
N CYS A 24 2.32 13.47 9.19
CA CYS A 24 1.14 13.52 10.06
C CYS A 24 0.38 12.19 10.09
N VAL A 25 0.66 11.27 9.17
CA VAL A 25 -0.05 9.97 9.08
C VAL A 25 0.80 8.87 9.70
N LYS A 26 0.22 8.15 10.65
CA LYS A 26 0.78 6.92 11.24
C LYS A 26 -0.15 5.75 10.98
N MET A 27 0.37 4.53 11.05
CA MET A 27 -0.46 3.33 11.03
C MET A 27 -0.63 2.81 12.45
N GLU A 28 -1.86 2.53 12.85
CA GLU A 28 -2.22 1.96 14.15
C GLU A 28 -3.11 0.74 13.92
N GLU A 29 -3.05 -0.22 14.83
CA GLU A 29 -3.88 -1.42 14.73
C GLU A 29 -5.33 -1.10 15.12
N ALA A 30 -6.27 -1.46 14.24
CA ALA A 30 -7.71 -1.37 14.46
C ALA A 30 -8.43 -2.43 13.63
N ASP A 31 -9.37 -3.14 14.23
CA ASP A 31 -10.15 -4.22 13.59
C ASP A 31 -9.29 -5.32 12.94
N GLY A 32 -8.16 -5.68 13.58
CA GLY A 32 -7.23 -6.70 13.09
C GLY A 32 -6.43 -6.31 11.85
N LEU A 33 -6.39 -5.00 11.51
CA LEU A 33 -5.58 -4.46 10.44
C LEU A 33 -4.93 -3.14 10.84
N LEU A 34 -3.87 -2.78 10.13
CA LEU A 34 -3.33 -1.43 10.22
C LEU A 34 -4.27 -0.41 9.54
N ARG A 35 -4.54 0.69 10.24
CA ARG A 35 -5.35 1.82 9.78
C ARG A 35 -4.58 3.13 9.91
N PRO A 36 -4.75 4.06 8.97
CA PRO A 36 -4.10 5.36 9.07
C PRO A 36 -4.78 6.23 10.12
N TYR A 37 -3.97 6.80 11.01
CA TYR A 37 -4.34 7.86 11.93
C TYR A 37 -3.65 9.17 11.51
N ILE A 38 -4.42 10.23 11.30
CA ILE A 38 -3.91 11.57 10.98
C ILE A 38 -3.83 12.42 12.24
N ASN A 39 -2.63 12.91 12.56
CA ASN A 39 -2.44 14.01 13.50
C ASN A 39 -2.88 15.34 12.87
N GLU A 40 -4.10 15.78 13.19
CA GLU A 40 -4.70 17.01 12.67
C GLU A 40 -3.91 18.28 13.05
N ASN A 41 -3.16 18.29 14.17
CA ASN A 41 -2.42 19.47 14.61
C ASN A 41 -1.25 19.82 13.66
N GLY A 42 -0.68 18.83 12.97
CA GLY A 42 0.38 19.03 11.98
C GLY A 42 -0.11 19.02 10.53
N CYS A 43 -1.37 18.62 10.30
CA CYS A 43 -1.87 18.36 8.96
C CYS A 43 -2.25 19.66 8.24
N SER A 44 -1.55 19.96 7.14
CA SER A 44 -1.86 21.10 6.27
C SER A 44 -3.08 20.89 5.35
N LYS A 45 -3.76 19.74 5.46
CA LYS A 45 -4.91 19.36 4.61
C LYS A 45 -4.63 19.39 3.11
N CYS A 46 -3.39 19.07 2.71
CA CYS A 46 -2.95 19.06 1.30
C CYS A 46 -3.52 17.92 0.44
N ASN A 47 -4.30 16.99 1.01
CA ASN A 47 -4.91 15.83 0.33
C ASN A 47 -3.93 14.83 -0.33
N ALA A 48 -2.62 14.92 -0.10
CA ALA A 48 -1.65 13.97 -0.66
C ALA A 48 -1.96 12.51 -0.28
N CYS A 49 -2.37 12.27 0.96
CA CYS A 49 -2.74 10.94 1.43
C CYS A 49 -3.92 10.32 0.67
N MET A 50 -4.85 11.13 0.16
CA MET A 50 -5.97 10.70 -0.68
C MET A 50 -5.53 10.51 -2.14
N LEU A 51 -4.75 11.45 -2.68
CA LEU A 51 -4.24 11.40 -4.06
C LEU A 51 -3.44 10.12 -4.34
N TYR A 52 -2.67 9.66 -3.35
CA TYR A 52 -1.82 8.47 -3.43
C TYR A 52 -2.47 7.22 -2.80
N CYS A 53 -3.75 7.29 -2.42
CA CYS A 53 -4.47 6.12 -1.96
C CYS A 53 -4.91 5.29 -3.17
N PRO A 54 -4.41 4.06 -3.36
CA PRO A 54 -4.78 3.26 -4.53
C PRO A 54 -6.25 2.83 -4.51
N LEU A 55 -6.94 2.89 -3.36
CA LEU A 55 -8.38 2.62 -3.28
C LEU A 55 -9.24 3.83 -3.69
N TYR A 56 -8.66 5.02 -3.75
CA TYR A 56 -9.35 6.26 -4.15
C TYR A 56 -8.98 6.67 -5.57
N ASN A 57 -7.68 6.69 -5.84
CA ASN A 57 -7.09 6.99 -7.14
C ASN A 57 -6.43 5.71 -7.64
N THR A 58 -7.24 4.85 -8.26
CA THR A 58 -6.87 3.50 -8.66
C THR A 58 -5.74 3.49 -9.68
N VAL A 59 -4.96 2.41 -9.65
CA VAL A 59 -3.88 2.14 -10.60
C VAL A 59 -4.17 0.85 -11.34
N GLU A 60 -3.69 0.74 -12.57
CA GLU A 60 -3.79 -0.51 -13.32
C GLU A 60 -2.70 -1.46 -12.83
N LEU A 61 -3.07 -2.66 -12.40
CA LEU A 61 -2.10 -3.70 -12.08
C LEU A 61 -1.80 -4.53 -13.33
N PRO A 62 -0.55 -4.97 -13.53
CA PRO A 62 -0.26 -5.99 -14.54
C PRO A 62 -1.09 -7.24 -14.30
N ASP A 63 -1.35 -7.98 -15.36
CA ASP A 63 -1.81 -9.35 -15.22
C ASP A 63 -0.65 -10.23 -14.77
N PHE A 64 -0.77 -10.73 -13.56
CA PHE A 64 0.18 -11.66 -12.97
C PHE A 64 -0.25 -13.09 -13.29
N GLU A 65 0.64 -13.86 -13.91
CA GLU A 65 0.42 -15.27 -14.21
C GLU A 65 0.67 -16.17 -12.99
N GLU A 66 1.54 -15.71 -12.07
CA GLU A 66 1.99 -16.47 -10.91
C GLU A 66 1.89 -15.62 -9.64
N PHE A 67 1.58 -16.30 -8.53
CA PHE A 67 1.55 -15.75 -7.18
C PHE A 67 2.37 -16.64 -6.25
N PHE A 68 3.03 -16.00 -5.29
CA PHE A 68 3.96 -16.68 -4.39
C PHE A 68 3.41 -16.78 -2.98
N GLU A 69 3.73 -17.88 -2.30
CA GLU A 69 3.56 -17.96 -0.86
C GLU A 69 4.61 -17.10 -0.17
N ALA A 70 4.21 -16.49 0.95
CA ALA A 70 5.10 -15.67 1.74
C ALA A 70 4.83 -15.84 3.23
N ASP A 71 5.81 -15.47 4.04
CA ASP A 71 5.65 -15.43 5.48
C ASP A 71 4.67 -14.31 5.90
N VAL A 72 4.00 -14.47 7.05
CA VAL A 72 3.09 -13.46 7.61
C VAL A 72 3.74 -12.08 7.75
N ASN A 73 5.05 -12.04 8.02
CA ASN A 73 5.80 -10.79 8.12
C ASN A 73 5.87 -10.04 6.79
N VAL A 74 5.81 -10.72 5.65
CA VAL A 74 5.69 -10.05 4.35
C VAL A 74 4.33 -9.37 4.25
N ARG A 75 3.24 -10.02 4.68
CA ARG A 75 1.89 -9.46 4.58
C ARG A 75 1.66 -8.27 5.52
N ASN A 76 2.21 -8.33 6.74
CA ASN A 76 1.88 -7.41 7.84
C ASN A 76 3.02 -6.45 8.27
N ARG A 77 4.13 -6.34 7.51
CA ARG A 77 5.23 -5.42 7.81
C ARG A 77 4.85 -3.93 7.71
N ASP A 78 5.63 -3.08 8.38
CA ASP A 78 5.62 -1.63 8.10
C ASP A 78 6.08 -1.38 6.66
N MET A 79 5.14 -1.02 5.80
CA MET A 79 5.37 -0.86 4.38
C MET A 79 6.04 0.47 4.01
N ALA A 80 5.95 1.51 4.86
CA ALA A 80 6.47 2.83 4.49
C ALA A 80 8.00 2.85 4.27
N PRO A 81 8.83 2.21 5.12
CA PRO A 81 10.26 2.03 4.84
C PRO A 81 10.53 1.23 3.57
N VAL A 82 9.74 0.19 3.31
CA VAL A 82 9.90 -0.70 2.15
C VAL A 82 9.68 0.08 0.85
N TYR A 83 8.58 0.82 0.73
CA TYR A 83 8.33 1.64 -0.46
C TYR A 83 9.43 2.67 -0.71
N ARG A 84 9.90 3.35 0.34
CA ARG A 84 10.98 4.34 0.22
C ARG A 84 12.28 3.68 -0.25
N ALA A 85 12.63 2.52 0.30
CA ALA A 85 13.81 1.76 -0.10
C ALA A 85 13.71 1.29 -1.56
N THR A 86 12.57 0.70 -1.96
CA THR A 86 12.33 0.27 -3.34
C THR A 86 12.41 1.43 -4.32
N MET A 87 11.70 2.54 -4.06
CA MET A 87 11.75 3.71 -4.94
C MET A 87 13.15 4.31 -5.05
N ARG A 88 13.92 4.32 -3.95
CA ARG A 88 15.32 4.77 -3.95
C ARG A 88 16.20 3.85 -4.80
N SER A 89 16.17 2.54 -4.59
CA SER A 89 16.97 1.58 -5.35
C SER A 89 16.68 1.65 -6.85
N VAL A 90 15.40 1.77 -7.22
CA VAL A 90 15.00 1.93 -8.61
C VAL A 90 15.52 3.25 -9.19
N LYS A 91 15.45 4.36 -8.44
CA LYS A 91 15.99 5.66 -8.86
C LYS A 91 17.52 5.64 -9.04
N GLU A 92 18.21 4.83 -8.25
CA GLU A 92 19.66 4.60 -8.36
C GLU A 92 20.03 3.66 -9.54
N GLY A 93 19.06 3.19 -10.33
CA GLY A 93 19.30 2.33 -11.50
C GLY A 93 19.58 0.87 -11.17
N LYS A 94 19.40 0.45 -9.90
CA LYS A 94 19.60 -0.94 -9.48
C LYS A 94 18.46 -1.82 -9.99
N HIS A 95 18.77 -3.05 -10.38
CA HIS A 95 17.74 -4.07 -10.53
C HIS A 95 17.10 -4.30 -9.16
N THR A 96 15.80 -4.02 -9.06
CA THR A 96 15.08 -4.01 -7.79
C THR A 96 13.86 -4.92 -7.89
N GLU A 97 13.70 -5.79 -6.91
CA GLU A 97 12.54 -6.65 -6.79
C GLU A 97 11.62 -6.09 -5.71
N PHE A 98 10.31 -6.16 -5.94
CA PHE A 98 9.31 -5.83 -4.94
C PHE A 98 8.36 -7.00 -4.74
N VAL A 99 8.40 -7.57 -3.53
CA VAL A 99 7.55 -8.67 -3.10
C VAL A 99 6.42 -8.12 -2.23
N GLY A 100 5.16 -8.40 -2.56
CA GLY A 100 4.05 -7.91 -1.75
C GLY A 100 2.68 -8.30 -2.28
N THR A 101 1.65 -8.09 -1.47
CA THR A 101 0.25 -8.33 -1.88
C THR A 101 -0.15 -7.32 -2.95
N LEU A 102 -1.23 -7.60 -3.69
CA LEU A 102 -1.68 -6.71 -4.78
C LEU A 102 -2.01 -5.29 -4.29
N CYS A 103 -2.52 -5.12 -3.07
CA CYS A 103 -2.72 -3.79 -2.49
C CYS A 103 -1.41 -3.06 -2.17
N GLN A 104 -0.36 -3.78 -1.77
CA GLN A 104 0.99 -3.23 -1.56
C GLN A 104 1.65 -2.86 -2.90
N ILE A 105 1.48 -3.68 -3.94
CA ILE A 105 1.95 -3.36 -5.30
C ILE A 105 1.21 -2.12 -5.83
N ALA A 106 -0.11 -2.05 -5.65
CA ALA A 106 -0.91 -0.89 -6.05
C ALA A 106 -0.45 0.39 -5.35
N ALA A 107 -0.11 0.31 -4.06
CA ALA A 107 0.47 1.42 -3.31
C ALA A 107 1.81 1.88 -3.89
N LEU A 108 2.72 0.96 -4.21
CA LEU A 108 4.01 1.30 -4.84
C LEU A 108 3.81 2.00 -6.19
N LYS A 109 2.93 1.46 -7.05
CA LYS A 109 2.58 2.08 -8.34
C LYS A 109 1.98 3.47 -8.15
N SER A 110 1.05 3.64 -7.21
CA SER A 110 0.45 4.94 -6.91
C SER A 110 1.51 5.98 -6.51
N LEU A 111 2.45 5.60 -5.64
CA LEU A 111 3.52 6.48 -5.15
C LEU A 111 4.56 6.86 -6.22
N ARG A 112 4.92 5.92 -7.10
CA ARG A 112 5.96 6.11 -8.13
C ARG A 112 5.43 6.69 -9.44
N GLY A 113 4.15 6.48 -9.72
CA GLY A 113 3.55 6.64 -11.04
C GLY A 113 3.28 5.28 -11.70
N ASP A 114 2.25 5.25 -12.52
CA ASP A 114 1.64 4.01 -13.01
C ASP A 114 2.49 3.24 -14.03
N LYS A 115 3.51 3.89 -14.62
CA LYS A 115 4.45 3.23 -15.54
C LYS A 115 5.56 2.51 -14.76
N LEU A 116 5.66 1.19 -14.97
CA LEU A 116 6.71 0.37 -14.38
C LEU A 116 8.09 0.74 -14.95
N ALA A 117 9.09 0.74 -14.07
CA ALA A 117 10.48 0.89 -14.48
C ALA A 117 10.96 -0.41 -15.13
N HIS A 118 11.82 -0.31 -16.15
CA HIS A 118 12.47 -1.49 -16.73
C HIS A 118 13.35 -2.25 -15.71
N ASN A 119 13.81 -1.59 -14.66
CA ASN A 119 14.64 -2.16 -13.59
C ASN A 119 13.86 -2.51 -12.30
N LEU A 120 12.53 -2.59 -12.38
CA LEU A 120 11.67 -2.98 -11.26
C LEU A 120 10.87 -4.24 -11.61
N ALA A 121 11.15 -5.34 -10.93
CA ALA A 121 10.37 -6.57 -11.02
C ALA A 121 9.37 -6.64 -9.85
N LEU A 122 8.15 -7.11 -10.11
CA LEU A 122 7.07 -7.24 -9.14
C LEU A 122 6.76 -8.72 -8.92
N PHE A 123 6.73 -9.15 -7.67
CA PHE A 123 6.44 -10.53 -7.26
C PHE A 123 5.21 -10.51 -6.34
N PRO A 124 4.00 -10.76 -6.89
CA PRO A 124 2.79 -10.73 -6.10
C PRO A 124 2.72 -11.95 -5.17
N VAL A 125 2.31 -11.74 -3.92
CA VAL A 125 2.08 -12.84 -2.97
C VAL A 125 0.60 -13.02 -2.71
N TYR A 126 0.19 -14.25 -2.38
CA TYR A 126 -1.17 -14.54 -1.98
C TYR A 126 -1.57 -13.72 -0.75
N CYS A 127 -2.82 -13.23 -0.76
CA CYS A 127 -3.42 -12.64 0.43
C CYS A 127 -3.62 -13.73 1.51
N ASP A 128 -3.76 -13.29 2.76
CA ASP A 128 -4.14 -14.17 3.85
C ASP A 128 -5.67 -14.42 3.80
N GLU A 129 -6.08 -15.66 3.56
CA GLU A 129 -7.49 -16.04 3.43
C GLU A 129 -8.25 -16.00 4.77
N GLU A 130 -7.57 -16.21 5.91
CA GLU A 130 -8.18 -16.06 7.23
C GLU A 130 -8.47 -14.58 7.50
N GLN A 131 -7.53 -13.70 7.16
CA GLN A 131 -7.72 -12.26 7.25
C GLN A 131 -8.82 -11.76 6.29
N ARG A 132 -8.92 -12.30 5.08
CA ARG A 132 -10.02 -11.99 4.15
C ARG A 132 -11.37 -12.41 4.71
N SER A 133 -11.44 -13.57 5.33
CA SER A 133 -12.69 -14.12 5.89
C SER A 133 -13.17 -13.34 7.13
N SER A 134 -12.24 -12.77 7.90
CA SER A 134 -12.54 -12.05 9.15
C SER A 134 -12.63 -10.53 9.00
N ASN A 135 -12.02 -9.94 7.96
CA ASN A 135 -11.98 -8.48 7.78
C ASN A 135 -12.72 -8.01 6.52
N THR A 136 -13.74 -7.17 6.71
CA THR A 136 -14.61 -6.64 5.64
C THR A 136 -13.85 -5.83 4.58
N ALA A 137 -12.79 -5.11 4.96
CA ALA A 137 -11.99 -4.33 4.02
C ALA A 137 -11.16 -5.24 3.10
N CYS A 138 -10.60 -6.33 3.65
CA CYS A 138 -9.89 -7.32 2.84
C CYS A 138 -10.87 -8.12 1.97
N ALA A 139 -12.01 -8.56 2.52
CA ALA A 139 -13.05 -9.27 1.78
C ALA A 139 -13.50 -8.51 0.53
N ALA A 140 -13.71 -7.19 0.65
CA ALA A 140 -14.15 -6.31 -0.43
C ALA A 140 -12.99 -5.64 -1.19
N CYS A 141 -11.75 -6.11 -1.04
CA CYS A 141 -10.59 -5.50 -1.67
C CYS A 141 -10.64 -5.65 -3.19
N ILE A 142 -10.68 -4.51 -3.90
CA ILE A 142 -10.76 -4.44 -5.37
C ILE A 142 -9.52 -5.00 -6.08
N PHE A 143 -8.42 -5.21 -5.35
CA PHE A 143 -7.18 -5.72 -5.90
C PHE A 143 -7.05 -7.23 -5.73
N TYR A 144 -7.96 -7.90 -5.04
CA TYR A 144 -7.87 -9.36 -4.90
C TYR A 144 -8.15 -10.04 -6.25
N LYS A 145 -7.35 -11.07 -6.56
CA LYS A 145 -7.51 -11.95 -7.70
C LYS A 145 -7.56 -13.38 -7.18
#